data_AF-A0A1X7LWU9-F1
#
_entry.id   AF-A0A1X7LWU9-F1
#
_cell.length_a   1.000
_cell.length_b   1.000
_cell.length_c   1.000
_cell.angle_alpha   90.00
_cell.angle_beta   90.00
_cell.angle_gamma   90.00
#
_symmetry.space_group_name_H-M   'P 1'
#
loop_
_entity.id
_entity.type
_entity.pdbx_description
1 polymer ?
#
loop_
_entity_poly.entity_id
_entity_poly.type
_entity_poly.pdbx_seq_one_letter_code
_entity_poly.pdbx_strand_id
1 'polypeptide(L)'
;MIEQILPEYYQYAIDLGYSVATEELSFELEDGEKLDVTRLFMNTSPPSPIGLRSDILKVEPYWNSFWGYIRTSSWAFDGERSDLHDLISSIVAITLRATNNISTSLLTQEHPLTHLYGIDMSNEIHSRLISFERHNLMNFQLSEETEFITGRIIHSSFLSAFIMDTVLSYTEPHIPDFKSYHEKAKKIATYLDGEYNHEKHNFMARNKPFWAWFRSFESKISVFELGSKVLDKLKHLFSKSYIPTNLEGVTKKIIITDKLGNAVNRKRYDKGLELLEFLESNYEQVKIVPIEDRFFILGREHLISIDDDCGEKSFKDEVKAVRNRNDMERSVLFPVTQFVWQEKINGERFEKLIRDIFVVDPSVRWIKRVGSGTQGDGGKDLEMEMVFKKQILIDSNEPPYEIKKILVQCKAYQSNVNKSNVQDIRDTIDMHGADGYHLVVSSQITRQLHEYLRNLRDRGMLIDWWNREDIEDRLRMHPEIVGRYPDIVQ
;
A
#
# COMPACT_ATOMS: atom_id res chain seq x y z
N MET A 1 0.12 -6.90 43.14
CA MET A 1 -0.01 -7.81 41.99
C MET A 1 -0.67 -6.99 40.90
N ILE A 2 0.11 -6.50 39.95
CA ILE A 2 -0.45 -5.92 38.73
C ILE A 2 -0.99 -7.15 37.98
N GLU A 3 -2.31 -7.25 37.81
CA GLU A 3 -2.86 -8.23 36.85
C GLU A 3 -2.11 -8.01 35.53
N GLN A 4 -1.40 -9.03 35.06
CA GLN A 4 -0.74 -8.95 33.75
C GLN A 4 -1.86 -8.65 32.74
N ILE A 5 -1.89 -7.42 32.24
CA ILE A 5 -2.78 -7.03 31.15
C ILE A 5 -2.25 -7.77 29.92
N LEU A 6 -2.78 -8.97 29.69
CA LEU A 6 -2.53 -9.75 28.48
C LEU A 6 -3.57 -9.32 27.43
N PRO A 7 -3.14 -9.02 26.20
CA PRO A 7 -4.05 -8.65 25.11
C PRO A 7 -5.05 -9.77 24.79
N GLU A 8 -6.22 -9.46 24.24
CA GLU A 8 -7.26 -10.49 23.98
C GLU A 8 -6.80 -11.53 22.95
N TYR A 9 -5.96 -11.10 21.99
CA TYR A 9 -5.38 -11.99 20.98
C TYR A 9 -4.50 -13.10 21.60
N TYR A 10 -4.02 -12.93 22.83
CA TYR A 10 -3.29 -13.95 23.57
C TYR A 10 -4.18 -15.15 23.90
N GLN A 11 -5.36 -14.87 24.47
CA GLN A 11 -6.32 -15.92 24.78
C GLN A 11 -6.81 -16.60 23.51
N TYR A 12 -7.04 -15.81 22.45
CA TYR A 12 -7.41 -16.33 21.14
C TYR A 12 -6.37 -17.31 20.56
N ALA A 13 -5.07 -17.04 20.73
CA ALA A 13 -4.02 -17.97 20.32
C ALA A 13 -4.10 -19.30 21.08
N ILE A 14 -4.30 -19.25 22.41
CA ILE A 14 -4.47 -20.45 23.25
C ILE A 14 -5.69 -21.25 22.79
N ASP A 15 -6.82 -20.58 22.55
CA ASP A 15 -8.07 -21.22 22.14
C ASP A 15 -7.95 -21.89 20.75
N LEU A 16 -7.12 -21.33 19.86
CA LEU A 16 -6.77 -21.95 18.58
C LEU A 16 -5.79 -23.13 18.70
N GLY A 17 -5.17 -23.35 19.87
CA GLY A 17 -4.25 -24.45 20.13
C GLY A 17 -2.76 -24.08 20.00
N TYR A 18 -2.40 -22.80 20.13
CA TYR A 18 -1.00 -22.42 20.28
C TYR A 18 -0.45 -22.83 21.66
N SER A 19 0.80 -23.28 21.68
CA SER A 19 1.59 -23.27 22.91
C SER A 19 2.10 -21.85 23.13
N VAL A 20 1.80 -21.29 24.29
CA VAL A 20 2.19 -19.92 24.62
C VAL A 20 3.08 -19.88 25.85
N ALA A 21 4.18 -19.14 25.76
CA ALA A 21 5.13 -18.91 26.85
C ALA A 21 5.43 -17.41 26.98
N THR A 22 5.81 -16.99 28.18
CA THR A 22 6.17 -15.59 28.48
C THR A 22 7.59 -15.51 29.02
N GLU A 23 8.29 -14.43 28.69
CA GLU A 23 9.63 -14.10 29.20
C GLU A 23 9.65 -12.64 29.59
N GLU A 24 10.23 -12.34 30.75
CA GLU A 24 10.41 -10.98 31.24
C GLU A 24 11.83 -10.53 30.93
N LEU A 25 11.97 -9.44 30.19
CA LEU A 25 13.23 -8.85 29.75
C LEU A 25 13.35 -7.43 30.33
N SER A 26 14.57 -6.98 30.57
CA SER A 26 14.85 -5.59 30.97
C SER A 26 16.03 -5.09 30.15
N PHE A 27 15.82 -3.98 29.43
CA PHE A 27 16.85 -3.34 28.61
C PHE A 27 17.30 -2.05 29.27
N GLU A 28 18.60 -1.79 29.29
CA GLU A 28 19.15 -0.51 29.76
C GLU A 28 19.35 0.41 28.55
N LEU A 29 18.74 1.59 28.58
CA LEU A 29 18.86 2.63 27.57
C LEU A 29 20.18 3.40 27.75
N GLU A 30 20.57 4.18 26.73
CA GLU A 30 21.85 4.93 26.73
C GLU A 30 21.95 5.96 27.88
N ASP A 31 20.82 6.42 28.41
CA ASP A 31 20.70 7.33 29.56
C ASP A 31 20.65 6.60 30.92
N GLY A 32 20.71 5.27 30.92
CA GLY A 32 20.64 4.42 32.11
C GLY A 32 19.22 4.10 32.58
N GLU A 33 18.18 4.55 31.86
CA GLU A 33 16.80 4.13 32.14
C GLU A 33 16.59 2.65 31.80
N LYS A 34 15.83 1.94 32.64
CA LYS A 34 15.47 0.54 32.41
C LYS A 34 14.10 0.44 31.77
N LEU A 35 14.04 -0.27 30.65
CA LEU A 35 12.83 -0.60 29.92
C LEU A 35 12.47 -2.06 30.16
N ASP A 36 11.41 -2.29 30.94
CA ASP A 36 10.90 -3.63 31.18
C ASP A 36 9.95 -4.07 30.05
N VAL A 37 10.14 -5.29 29.57
CA VAL A 37 9.44 -5.85 28.40
C VAL A 37 8.96 -7.25 28.72
N THR A 38 7.67 -7.50 28.54
CA THR A 38 7.14 -8.88 28.51
C THR A 38 7.12 -9.36 27.07
N ARG A 39 7.90 -10.40 26.77
CA ARG A 39 7.86 -11.10 25.49
C ARG A 39 6.94 -12.30 25.56
N LEU A 40 6.02 -12.38 24.61
CA LEU A 40 5.11 -13.50 24.38
C LEU A 40 5.62 -14.33 23.21
N PHE A 41 5.72 -15.64 23.41
CA PHE A 41 6.06 -16.62 22.38
C PHE A 41 4.85 -17.49 22.11
N MET A 42 4.33 -17.45 20.89
CA MET A 42 3.22 -18.30 20.47
C MET A 42 3.70 -19.23 19.36
N ASN A 43 3.72 -20.53 19.62
CA ASN A 43 4.07 -21.54 18.63
C ASN A 43 2.86 -22.42 18.31
N THR A 44 2.55 -22.58 17.02
CA THR A 44 1.66 -23.68 16.59
C THR A 44 2.31 -24.98 17.06
N SER A 45 1.59 -25.91 17.72
CA SER A 45 2.04 -27.17 18.35
C SER A 45 3.55 -27.54 18.23
N PRO A 46 4.26 -27.91 19.32
CA PRO A 46 5.59 -28.51 19.21
C PRO A 46 5.56 -29.73 18.26
N PRO A 47 6.44 -29.84 17.25
CA PRO A 47 7.62 -29.03 16.91
C PRO A 47 7.45 -28.13 15.66
N SER A 48 6.36 -27.35 15.56
CA SER A 48 6.17 -26.47 14.39
C SER A 48 7.26 -25.40 14.31
N PRO A 49 7.81 -25.13 13.11
CA PRO A 49 8.79 -24.08 12.90
C PRO A 49 8.19 -22.67 12.82
N ILE A 50 6.85 -22.53 12.90
CA ILE A 50 6.14 -21.26 12.80
C ILE A 50 5.85 -20.73 14.21
N GLY A 51 6.53 -19.64 14.56
CA GLY A 51 6.31 -18.88 15.78
C GLY A 51 5.83 -17.47 15.51
N LEU A 52 5.04 -16.92 16.42
CA LEU A 52 4.68 -15.51 16.50
C LEU A 52 5.23 -14.95 17.81
N ARG A 53 5.69 -13.70 17.77
CA ARG A 53 6.24 -13.00 18.93
C ARG A 53 5.53 -11.68 19.13
N SER A 54 5.31 -11.32 20.39
CA SER A 54 4.82 -10.01 20.78
C SER A 54 5.65 -9.48 21.95
N ASP A 55 6.25 -8.30 21.81
CA ASP A 55 6.90 -7.60 22.92
C ASP A 55 6.02 -6.48 23.42
N ILE A 56 5.73 -6.48 24.71
CA ILE A 56 4.89 -5.50 25.40
C ILE A 56 5.79 -4.66 26.33
N LEU A 57 5.95 -3.38 26.00
CA LEU A 57 6.69 -2.42 26.81
C LEU A 57 5.84 -2.04 28.04
N LYS A 58 6.39 -2.24 29.25
CA LYS A 58 5.73 -1.91 30.53
C LYS A 58 5.89 -0.44 30.93
N VAL A 59 5.78 0.46 29.95
CA VAL A 59 5.82 1.91 30.16
C VAL A 59 4.51 2.47 29.65
N GLU A 60 3.81 3.26 30.47
CA GLU A 60 2.56 3.87 30.03
C GLU A 60 2.81 5.05 29.07
N PRO A 61 2.09 5.12 27.93
CA PRO A 61 1.13 4.13 27.43
C PRO A 61 1.80 2.86 26.88
N TYR A 62 1.23 1.69 27.15
CA TYR A 62 1.81 0.39 26.73
C TYR A 62 1.98 0.31 25.21
N TRP A 63 3.21 0.08 24.76
CA TRP A 63 3.55 -0.14 23.35
C TRP A 63 3.82 -1.61 23.08
N ASN A 64 3.41 -2.07 21.91
CA ASN A 64 3.48 -3.44 21.47
C ASN A 64 4.26 -3.50 20.16
N SER A 65 4.98 -4.60 19.96
CA SER A 65 5.52 -4.96 18.66
C SER A 65 5.24 -6.42 18.38
N PHE A 66 4.82 -6.75 17.17
CA PHE A 66 4.35 -8.07 16.79
C PHE A 66 5.01 -8.51 15.48
N TRP A 67 5.59 -9.71 15.45
CA TRP A 67 6.26 -10.24 14.27
C TRP A 67 6.25 -11.77 14.24
N GLY A 68 6.43 -12.32 13.05
CA GLY A 68 6.58 -13.77 12.86
C GLY A 68 8.04 -14.20 12.90
N TYR A 69 8.26 -15.43 13.31
CA TYR A 69 9.56 -16.07 13.40
C TYR A 69 9.48 -17.48 12.83
N ILE A 70 10.32 -17.78 11.84
CA ILE A 70 10.43 -19.11 11.25
C ILE A 70 11.83 -19.64 11.46
N ARG A 71 11.91 -20.72 12.24
CA ARG A 71 13.16 -21.45 12.46
C ARG A 71 12.88 -22.92 12.66
N THR A 72 13.61 -23.73 11.93
CA THR A 72 13.63 -25.18 12.08
C THR A 72 14.76 -25.62 13.01
N SER A 73 14.61 -26.78 13.63
CA SER A 73 15.61 -27.36 14.54
C SER A 73 16.19 -28.65 13.99
N SER A 74 17.39 -29.02 14.44
CA SER A 74 18.08 -30.23 13.96
C SER A 74 17.48 -31.49 14.55
N TRP A 75 16.66 -31.32 15.58
CA TRP A 75 15.86 -32.38 16.18
C TRP A 75 14.67 -32.78 15.29
N ALA A 76 14.20 -31.86 14.44
CA ALA A 76 13.06 -32.09 13.55
C ALA A 76 13.48 -32.34 12.09
N PHE A 77 14.58 -31.73 11.65
CA PHE A 77 15.05 -31.80 10.27
C PHE A 77 16.56 -31.98 10.19
N ASP A 78 16.99 -32.92 9.36
CA ASP A 78 18.39 -33.16 9.06
C ASP A 78 18.95 -32.18 8.02
N GLY A 79 20.27 -31.98 8.06
CA GLY A 79 21.04 -31.24 7.06
C GLY A 79 21.00 -29.71 7.20
N GLU A 80 21.48 -29.05 6.15
CA GLU A 80 21.29 -27.60 5.88
C GLU A 80 19.79 -27.34 5.68
N ARG A 81 19.24 -26.19 6.13
CA ARG A 81 17.77 -25.95 6.27
C ARG A 81 17.28 -24.67 5.60
N SER A 82 18.06 -24.09 4.70
CA SER A 82 17.71 -22.87 3.99
C SER A 82 16.42 -23.04 3.19
N ASP A 83 16.28 -24.20 2.54
CA ASP A 83 15.09 -24.57 1.78
C ASP A 83 13.82 -24.61 2.64
N LEU A 84 13.92 -25.14 3.86
CA LEU A 84 12.82 -25.16 4.82
C LEU A 84 12.43 -23.74 5.23
N HIS A 85 13.39 -22.92 5.64
CA HIS A 85 13.11 -21.54 6.06
C HIS A 85 12.51 -20.73 4.91
N ASP A 86 13.01 -20.90 3.69
CA ASP A 86 12.51 -20.20 2.52
C ASP A 86 11.12 -20.67 2.10
N LEU A 87 10.86 -21.98 2.05
CA LEU A 87 9.56 -22.51 1.68
C LEU A 87 8.49 -22.22 2.74
N ILE A 88 8.78 -22.51 4.01
CA ILE A 88 7.81 -22.30 5.11
C ILE A 88 7.42 -20.82 5.16
N SER A 89 8.40 -19.91 5.07
CA SER A 89 8.11 -18.47 5.08
C SER A 89 7.32 -18.02 3.86
N SER A 90 7.60 -18.60 2.68
CA SER A 90 6.82 -18.35 1.47
C SER A 90 5.36 -18.82 1.64
N ILE A 91 5.12 -20.02 2.16
CA ILE A 91 3.76 -20.54 2.39
C ILE A 91 3.00 -19.69 3.42
N VAL A 92 3.66 -19.29 4.51
CA VAL A 92 3.04 -18.42 5.53
C VAL A 92 2.68 -17.06 4.92
N ALA A 93 3.59 -16.43 4.19
CA ALA A 93 3.35 -15.14 3.53
C ALA A 93 2.24 -15.22 2.48
N ILE A 94 2.23 -16.26 1.64
CA ILE A 94 1.17 -16.50 0.65
C ILE A 94 -0.16 -16.68 1.37
N THR A 95 -0.21 -17.47 2.44
CA THR A 95 -1.45 -17.74 3.18
C THR A 95 -1.99 -16.47 3.82
N LEU A 96 -1.15 -15.67 4.48
CA LEU A 96 -1.50 -14.36 5.05
C LEU A 96 -2.09 -13.42 4.00
N ARG A 97 -1.43 -13.32 2.84
CA ARG A 97 -1.87 -12.48 1.73
C ARG A 97 -3.18 -12.98 1.12
N ALA A 98 -3.27 -14.29 0.88
CA ALA A 98 -4.37 -14.89 0.12
C ALA A 98 -5.65 -15.09 0.93
N THR A 99 -5.56 -15.26 2.25
CA THR A 99 -6.72 -15.55 3.11
C THR A 99 -7.19 -14.34 3.89
N ASN A 100 -6.27 -13.46 4.29
CA ASN A 100 -6.59 -12.34 5.15
C ASN A 100 -6.16 -10.98 4.62
N ASN A 101 -5.72 -10.90 3.35
CA ASN A 101 -5.27 -9.67 2.72
C ASN A 101 -4.15 -8.98 3.51
N ILE A 102 -3.30 -9.74 4.19
CA ILE A 102 -2.18 -9.24 5.00
C ILE A 102 -0.91 -9.31 4.16
N SER A 103 -0.38 -8.15 3.78
CA SER A 103 0.93 -8.05 3.13
C SER A 103 2.06 -8.03 4.16
N THR A 104 3.13 -8.77 3.91
CA THR A 104 4.26 -8.95 4.85
C THR A 104 5.61 -8.71 4.17
N SER A 105 6.66 -8.52 4.96
CA SER A 105 8.06 -8.58 4.48
C SER A 105 8.76 -9.80 5.08
N LEU A 106 9.64 -10.47 4.34
CA LEU A 106 10.37 -11.66 4.80
C LEU A 106 11.87 -11.37 4.96
N LEU A 107 12.28 -11.00 6.16
CA LEU A 107 13.67 -10.66 6.45
C LEU A 107 14.51 -11.94 6.63
N THR A 108 15.59 -12.08 5.86
CA THR A 108 16.57 -13.16 6.07
C THR A 108 17.41 -12.83 7.29
N GLN A 109 17.50 -13.76 8.24
CA GLN A 109 18.55 -13.73 9.26
C GLN A 109 19.74 -14.56 8.77
N GLU A 110 20.92 -13.96 8.71
CA GLU A 110 22.16 -14.67 8.41
C GLU A 110 22.58 -15.59 9.55
N HIS A 111 23.44 -16.57 9.25
CA HIS A 111 23.95 -17.47 10.26
C HIS A 111 24.86 -16.71 11.25
N PRO A 112 24.70 -16.87 12.58
CA PRO A 112 25.52 -16.16 13.57
C PRO A 112 27.03 -16.37 13.40
N LEU A 113 27.43 -17.53 12.89
CA LEU A 113 28.84 -17.85 12.62
C LEU A 113 29.46 -17.03 11.49
N THR A 114 28.65 -16.43 10.60
CA THR A 114 29.12 -15.58 9.51
C THR A 114 29.97 -14.43 10.04
N HIS A 115 29.50 -13.78 11.11
CA HIS A 115 30.21 -12.65 11.71
C HIS A 115 31.21 -13.05 12.79
N LEU A 116 31.00 -14.17 13.48
CA LEU A 116 31.82 -14.58 14.63
C LEU A 116 33.16 -15.21 14.25
N TYR A 117 33.22 -15.92 13.11
CA TYR A 117 34.41 -16.69 12.72
C TYR A 117 34.96 -16.34 11.33
N GLY A 118 34.38 -15.34 10.65
CA GLY A 118 34.78 -14.96 9.29
C GLY A 118 34.55 -16.07 8.26
N ILE A 119 33.68 -17.04 8.56
CA ILE A 119 33.25 -18.08 7.62
C ILE A 119 32.12 -17.49 6.80
N ASP A 120 32.32 -17.32 5.49
CA ASP A 120 31.26 -16.83 4.63
C ASP A 120 30.14 -17.88 4.49
N MET A 121 29.03 -17.65 5.17
CA MET A 121 27.78 -18.42 5.03
C MET A 121 26.64 -17.51 4.57
N SER A 122 26.97 -16.50 3.74
CA SER A 122 26.00 -15.57 3.15
C SER A 122 25.01 -16.26 2.20
N ASN A 123 25.33 -17.48 1.75
CA ASN A 123 24.45 -18.34 0.95
C ASN A 123 23.55 -19.28 1.79
N GLU A 124 23.50 -19.10 3.12
CA GLU A 124 22.61 -19.82 4.03
C GLU A 124 21.50 -18.90 4.59
N ILE A 125 20.26 -19.39 4.57
CA ILE A 125 19.12 -18.78 5.24
C ILE A 125 19.01 -19.43 6.63
N HIS A 126 19.55 -18.79 7.67
CA HIS A 126 19.55 -19.35 9.02
C HIS A 126 18.17 -19.29 9.69
N SER A 127 17.43 -18.21 9.47
CA SER A 127 16.04 -18.08 9.89
C SER A 127 15.33 -17.01 9.06
N ARG A 128 14.00 -16.92 9.17
CA ARG A 128 13.19 -15.89 8.54
C ARG A 128 12.37 -15.15 9.58
N LEU A 129 12.41 -13.81 9.54
CA LEU A 129 11.47 -12.97 10.28
C LEU A 129 10.36 -12.53 9.34
N ILE A 130 9.14 -12.47 9.85
CA ILE A 130 7.99 -11.93 9.12
C ILE A 130 7.62 -10.60 9.75
N SER A 131 7.79 -9.52 8.99
CA SER A 131 7.43 -8.17 9.39
C SER A 131 6.04 -7.80 8.86
N PHE A 132 5.30 -7.05 9.66
CA PHE A 132 3.95 -6.56 9.37
C PHE A 132 3.91 -5.02 9.30
N GLU A 133 4.99 -4.40 8.81
CA GLU A 133 5.18 -2.94 8.72
C GLU A 133 3.95 -2.18 8.19
N ARG A 134 3.34 -2.67 7.10
CA ARG A 134 2.17 -2.03 6.48
C ARG A 134 0.92 -1.97 7.37
N HIS A 135 0.85 -2.84 8.37
CA HIS A 135 -0.27 -2.91 9.32
C HIS A 135 0.07 -2.21 10.64
N ASN A 136 1.17 -1.45 10.68
CA ASN A 136 1.67 -0.71 11.84
C ASN A 136 1.99 -1.59 13.06
N LEU A 137 2.20 -2.89 12.90
CA LEU A 137 2.40 -3.79 14.04
C LEU A 137 3.85 -3.86 14.56
N MET A 138 4.77 -3.09 14.00
CA MET A 138 6.16 -3.03 14.50
C MET A 138 6.30 -2.17 15.77
N ASN A 139 5.40 -1.20 15.97
CA ASN A 139 5.32 -0.39 17.18
C ASN A 139 3.92 0.24 17.27
N PHE A 140 3.05 -0.30 18.10
CA PHE A 140 1.65 0.11 18.19
C PHE A 140 1.10 0.10 19.62
N GLN A 141 0.06 0.88 19.84
CA GLN A 141 -0.78 0.76 21.03
C GLN A 141 -1.95 -0.16 20.73
N LEU A 142 -2.37 -0.93 21.72
CA LEU A 142 -3.54 -1.81 21.58
C LEU A 142 -4.78 -0.99 21.29
N SER A 143 -5.51 -1.42 20.27
CA SER A 143 -6.79 -0.90 19.83
C SER A 143 -7.59 -2.04 19.23
N GLU A 144 -8.91 -1.90 19.15
CA GLU A 144 -9.80 -2.89 18.52
C GLU A 144 -9.34 -3.26 17.09
N GLU A 145 -8.85 -2.29 16.33
CA GLU A 145 -8.32 -2.51 14.98
C GLU A 145 -7.04 -3.37 15.00
N THR A 146 -6.07 -3.02 15.85
CA THR A 146 -4.80 -3.77 15.93
C THR A 146 -5.00 -5.17 16.51
N GLU A 147 -5.93 -5.37 17.44
CA GLU A 147 -6.30 -6.70 17.93
C GLU A 147 -6.98 -7.53 16.84
N PHE A 148 -7.91 -6.95 16.08
CA PHE A 148 -8.55 -7.62 14.97
C PHE A 148 -7.54 -8.09 13.91
N ILE A 149 -6.60 -7.21 13.51
CA ILE A 149 -5.55 -7.57 12.57
C ILE A 149 -4.66 -8.68 13.14
N THR A 150 -4.24 -8.56 14.40
CA THR A 150 -3.39 -9.55 15.07
C THR A 150 -4.07 -10.91 15.15
N GLY A 151 -5.36 -10.96 15.48
CA GLY A 151 -6.17 -12.18 15.46
C GLY A 151 -6.20 -12.84 14.08
N ARG A 152 -6.33 -12.06 13.00
CA ARG A 152 -6.25 -12.59 11.63
C ARG A 152 -4.88 -13.17 11.30
N ILE A 153 -3.79 -12.55 11.78
CA ILE A 153 -2.43 -13.08 11.62
C ILE A 153 -2.28 -14.41 12.33
N ILE A 154 -2.72 -14.51 13.58
CA ILE A 154 -2.68 -15.74 14.37
C ILE A 154 -3.45 -16.84 13.65
N HIS A 155 -4.68 -16.55 13.20
CA HIS A 155 -5.50 -17.52 12.47
C HIS A 155 -4.85 -17.98 11.15
N SER A 156 -4.34 -17.05 10.33
CA SER A 156 -3.64 -17.41 9.08
C SER A 156 -2.36 -18.20 9.32
N SER A 157 -1.64 -17.90 10.40
CA SER A 157 -0.41 -18.62 10.75
C SER A 157 -0.72 -20.05 11.18
N PHE A 158 -1.81 -20.25 11.92
CA PHE A 158 -2.32 -21.58 12.26
C PHE A 158 -2.76 -22.35 11.01
N LEU A 159 -3.51 -21.71 10.11
CA LEU A 159 -3.90 -22.29 8.83
C LEU A 159 -2.67 -22.66 7.98
N SER A 160 -1.62 -21.86 8.03
CA SER A 160 -0.36 -22.16 7.34
C SER A 160 0.26 -23.45 7.88
N ALA A 161 0.31 -23.63 9.21
CA ALA A 161 0.78 -24.89 9.81
C ALA A 161 -0.07 -26.09 9.35
N PHE A 162 -1.40 -25.94 9.31
CA PHE A 162 -2.29 -26.98 8.78
C PHE A 162 -2.04 -27.29 7.30
N ILE A 163 -1.81 -26.26 6.46
CA ILE A 163 -1.47 -26.43 5.04
C ILE A 163 -0.15 -27.19 4.91
N MET A 164 0.87 -26.86 5.71
CA MET A 164 2.14 -27.56 5.70
C MET A 164 1.91 -29.06 5.99
N ASP A 165 1.19 -29.40 7.06
CA ASP A 165 0.96 -30.79 7.46
C ASP A 165 0.13 -31.58 6.44
N THR A 166 -0.90 -30.96 5.85
CA THR A 166 -1.89 -31.66 5.02
C THR A 166 -1.61 -31.62 3.51
N VAL A 167 -1.02 -30.53 3.02
CA VAL A 167 -0.82 -30.30 1.58
C VAL A 167 0.58 -30.71 1.14
N LEU A 168 1.61 -30.42 1.95
CA LEU A 168 2.98 -30.80 1.62
C LEU A 168 3.34 -32.23 2.05
N SER A 169 2.39 -32.95 2.67
CA SER A 169 2.48 -34.38 3.00
C SER A 169 3.82 -34.76 3.62
N TYR A 170 4.05 -34.33 4.85
CA TYR A 170 5.22 -34.68 5.69
C TYR A 170 5.41 -36.20 5.93
N THR A 171 4.63 -37.08 5.30
CA THR A 171 4.46 -38.47 5.73
C THR A 171 4.84 -39.52 4.70
N GLU A 172 4.96 -39.21 3.40
CA GLU A 172 5.33 -40.20 2.38
C GLU A 172 6.82 -40.10 2.00
N PRO A 173 7.65 -41.10 2.35
CA PRO A 173 9.07 -41.09 2.01
C PRO A 173 9.29 -41.35 0.52
N HIS A 174 10.01 -40.44 -0.13
CA HIS A 174 10.57 -40.63 -1.48
C HIS A 174 12.10 -40.49 -1.41
N ILE A 175 12.86 -41.29 -2.16
CA ILE A 175 14.34 -41.12 -2.23
C ILE A 175 14.64 -40.09 -3.33
N PRO A 176 15.12 -38.88 -3.02
CA PRO A 176 15.47 -37.90 -4.05
C PRO A 176 16.71 -38.34 -4.82
N ASP A 177 16.66 -38.23 -6.15
CA ASP A 177 17.84 -38.35 -6.99
C ASP A 177 18.63 -37.04 -6.97
N PHE A 178 19.52 -36.91 -5.99
CA PHE A 178 20.37 -35.73 -5.80
C PHE A 178 21.23 -35.40 -7.04
N LYS A 179 21.68 -36.41 -7.79
CA LYS A 179 22.52 -36.19 -8.97
C LYS A 179 21.71 -35.55 -10.09
N SER A 180 20.51 -36.09 -10.35
CA SER A 180 19.57 -35.48 -11.30
C SER A 180 19.22 -34.05 -10.89
N TYR A 181 19.00 -33.80 -9.60
CA TYR A 181 18.64 -32.47 -9.13
C TYR A 181 19.78 -31.46 -9.22
N HIS A 182 21.01 -31.85 -8.91
CA HIS A 182 22.17 -30.97 -9.07
C HIS A 182 22.34 -30.50 -10.54
N GLU A 183 22.10 -31.39 -11.51
CA GLU A 183 22.14 -31.03 -12.93
C GLU A 183 20.99 -30.10 -13.33
N LYS A 184 19.78 -30.27 -12.75
CA LYS A 184 18.69 -29.29 -12.92
C LYS A 184 19.08 -27.93 -12.33
N ALA A 185 19.61 -27.90 -11.11
CA ALA A 185 20.05 -26.67 -10.44
C ALA A 185 21.10 -25.90 -11.25
N LYS A 186 22.08 -26.60 -11.86
CA LYS A 186 23.04 -25.98 -12.78
C LYS A 186 22.39 -25.35 -14.00
N LYS A 187 21.39 -26.00 -14.59
CA LYS A 187 20.64 -25.45 -15.73
C LYS A 187 19.88 -24.19 -15.35
N ILE A 188 19.23 -24.19 -14.18
CA ILE A 188 18.53 -23.01 -13.64
C ILE A 188 19.53 -21.87 -13.40
N ALA A 189 20.66 -22.13 -12.76
CA ALA A 189 21.71 -21.14 -12.54
C ALA A 189 22.26 -20.58 -13.85
N THR A 190 22.53 -21.43 -14.84
CA THR A 190 22.98 -21.01 -16.17
C THR A 190 21.96 -20.11 -16.86
N TYR A 191 20.66 -20.42 -16.72
CA TYR A 191 19.57 -19.63 -17.29
C TYR A 191 19.40 -18.26 -16.61
N LEU A 192 19.60 -18.20 -15.29
CA LEU A 192 19.43 -16.99 -14.50
C LEU A 192 20.66 -16.08 -14.51
N ASP A 193 21.82 -16.67 -14.26
CA ASP A 193 23.06 -15.98 -13.90
C ASP A 193 24.22 -16.29 -14.88
N GLY A 194 23.98 -17.11 -15.90
CA GLY A 194 24.94 -17.44 -16.97
C GLY A 194 25.86 -18.62 -16.66
N GLU A 195 26.14 -18.89 -15.38
CA GLU A 195 26.93 -20.04 -14.93
C GLU A 195 26.53 -20.48 -13.52
N TYR A 196 26.98 -21.66 -13.09
CA TYR A 196 26.76 -22.13 -11.72
C TYR A 196 27.97 -21.81 -10.84
N ASN A 197 27.76 -21.03 -9.78
CA ASN A 197 28.72 -20.72 -8.73
C ASN A 197 28.19 -21.14 -7.33
N HIS A 198 28.99 -21.90 -6.57
CA HIS A 198 28.63 -22.39 -5.22
C HIS A 198 28.51 -21.29 -4.15
N GLU A 199 29.18 -20.14 -4.33
CA GLU A 199 29.09 -19.00 -3.41
C GLU A 199 27.78 -18.21 -3.62
N LYS A 200 27.22 -18.26 -4.83
CA LYS A 200 26.04 -17.48 -5.22
C LYS A 200 24.76 -18.29 -5.32
N HIS A 201 24.89 -19.61 -5.42
CA HIS A 201 23.77 -20.52 -5.60
C HIS A 201 23.75 -21.60 -4.54
N ASN A 202 22.56 -21.87 -4.03
CA ASN A 202 22.32 -22.97 -3.12
C ASN A 202 21.17 -23.84 -3.67
N PHE A 203 21.22 -25.14 -3.40
CA PHE A 203 20.18 -26.06 -3.80
C PHE A 203 20.05 -27.21 -2.81
N MET A 204 18.84 -27.73 -2.65
CA MET A 204 18.53 -28.83 -1.74
C MET A 204 17.44 -29.70 -2.36
N ALA A 205 17.50 -31.01 -2.11
CA ALA A 205 16.40 -31.92 -2.40
C ALA A 205 16.08 -32.70 -1.12
N ARG A 206 14.81 -32.75 -0.73
CA ARG A 206 14.37 -33.44 0.48
C ARG A 206 13.53 -34.67 0.15
N ASN A 207 13.66 -35.66 1.03
CA ASN A 207 12.84 -36.86 1.05
C ASN A 207 11.57 -36.69 1.90
N LYS A 208 11.61 -35.82 2.92
CA LYS A 208 10.54 -35.61 3.90
C LYS A 208 10.58 -34.18 4.46
N PRO A 209 9.64 -33.30 4.07
CA PRO A 209 8.70 -33.44 2.95
C PRO A 209 9.43 -33.51 1.61
N PHE A 210 8.76 -33.98 0.57
CA PHE A 210 9.36 -34.06 -0.75
C PHE A 210 9.24 -32.73 -1.50
N TRP A 211 10.38 -32.11 -1.75
CA TRP A 211 10.52 -31.02 -2.70
C TRP A 211 11.97 -30.91 -3.15
N ALA A 212 12.16 -30.12 -4.19
CA ALA A 212 13.46 -29.71 -4.63
C ALA A 212 13.52 -28.18 -4.68
N TRP A 213 14.57 -27.60 -4.13
CA TRP A 213 14.75 -26.16 -3.98
C TRP A 213 16.06 -25.69 -4.60
N PHE A 214 15.99 -24.60 -5.33
CA PHE A 214 17.13 -23.85 -5.83
C PHE A 214 16.98 -22.39 -5.42
N ARG A 215 18.06 -21.75 -5.02
CA ARG A 215 18.14 -20.31 -4.76
C ARG A 215 19.35 -19.72 -5.45
N SER A 216 19.12 -18.63 -6.18
CA SER A 216 20.17 -17.70 -6.55
C SER A 216 20.11 -16.44 -5.69
N PHE A 217 21.22 -16.15 -5.02
CA PHE A 217 21.41 -14.93 -4.22
C PHE A 217 21.75 -13.72 -5.11
N GLU A 218 22.26 -13.95 -6.32
CA GLU A 218 22.58 -12.90 -7.30
C GLU A 218 21.32 -12.38 -7.99
N SER A 219 20.56 -13.25 -8.67
CA SER A 219 19.29 -12.85 -9.29
C SER A 219 18.16 -12.65 -8.27
N LYS A 220 18.36 -13.12 -7.03
CA LYS A 220 17.41 -13.09 -5.91
C LYS A 220 16.10 -13.82 -6.24
N ILE A 221 16.24 -15.04 -6.75
CA ILE A 221 15.13 -15.91 -7.16
C ILE A 221 15.28 -17.26 -6.46
N SER A 222 14.19 -17.72 -5.85
CA SER A 222 14.05 -19.10 -5.36
C SER A 222 13.07 -19.86 -6.23
N VAL A 223 13.36 -21.13 -6.50
CA VAL A 223 12.50 -22.05 -7.25
C VAL A 223 12.27 -23.30 -6.41
N PHE A 224 11.02 -23.66 -6.22
CA PHE A 224 10.60 -24.88 -5.53
C PHE A 224 9.86 -25.79 -6.52
N GLU A 225 10.35 -27.01 -6.73
CA GLU A 225 9.66 -28.10 -7.42
C GLU A 225 8.82 -28.85 -6.37
N LEU A 226 7.51 -28.60 -6.35
CA LEU A 226 6.55 -29.15 -5.38
C LEU A 226 5.62 -30.20 -5.99
N GLY A 227 5.52 -30.23 -7.32
CA GLY A 227 4.64 -31.13 -8.07
C GLY A 227 3.20 -30.61 -8.18
N SER A 228 2.51 -31.09 -9.21
CA SER A 228 1.19 -30.58 -9.63
C SER A 228 0.11 -30.70 -8.57
N LYS A 229 0.02 -31.87 -7.92
CA LYS A 229 -0.99 -32.12 -6.88
C LYS A 229 -0.91 -31.13 -5.71
N VAL A 230 0.30 -30.71 -5.33
CA VAL A 230 0.53 -29.77 -4.22
C VAL A 230 0.08 -28.38 -4.64
N LEU A 231 0.53 -27.88 -5.78
CA LEU A 231 0.18 -26.55 -6.23
C LEU A 231 -1.29 -26.40 -6.60
N ASP A 232 -1.90 -27.42 -7.19
CA ASP A 232 -3.34 -27.43 -7.47
C ASP A 232 -4.15 -27.30 -6.18
N LYS A 233 -3.76 -28.02 -5.11
CA LYS A 233 -4.38 -27.90 -3.78
C LYS A 233 -4.20 -26.48 -3.22
N LEU A 234 -3.00 -25.92 -3.26
CA LEU A 234 -2.75 -24.55 -2.79
C LEU A 234 -3.57 -23.52 -3.57
N LYS A 235 -3.56 -23.59 -4.91
CA LYS A 235 -4.36 -22.72 -5.78
C LYS A 235 -5.85 -22.85 -5.49
N HIS A 236 -6.34 -24.06 -5.22
CA HIS A 236 -7.73 -24.33 -4.89
C HIS A 236 -8.11 -23.73 -3.53
N LEU A 237 -7.30 -23.93 -2.49
CA LEU A 237 -7.50 -23.36 -1.16
C LEU A 237 -7.65 -21.83 -1.22
N PHE A 238 -6.84 -21.17 -2.04
CA PHE A 238 -6.85 -19.72 -2.18
C PHE A 238 -7.83 -19.19 -3.24
N SER A 239 -8.52 -20.06 -3.99
CA SER A 239 -9.32 -19.64 -5.16
C SER A 239 -10.49 -18.72 -4.83
N LYS A 240 -11.09 -18.87 -3.65
CA LYS A 240 -12.23 -18.07 -3.22
C LYS A 240 -11.85 -16.80 -2.47
N SER A 241 -10.72 -16.83 -1.74
CA SER A 241 -10.28 -15.74 -0.88
C SER A 241 -9.34 -14.76 -1.58
N TYR A 242 -8.66 -15.20 -2.64
CA TYR A 242 -7.68 -14.38 -3.37
C TYR A 242 -8.10 -14.17 -4.82
N ILE A 243 -8.71 -13.01 -5.08
CA ILE A 243 -9.21 -12.61 -6.40
C ILE A 243 -8.58 -11.24 -6.74
N PRO A 244 -7.35 -11.20 -7.27
CA PRO A 244 -6.68 -9.96 -7.57
C PRO A 244 -7.23 -9.28 -8.82
N THR A 245 -7.35 -7.96 -8.75
CA THR A 245 -7.47 -7.10 -9.94
C THR A 245 -6.07 -6.74 -10.41
N ASN A 246 -5.77 -7.05 -11.66
CA ASN A 246 -4.49 -6.75 -12.29
C ASN A 246 -4.66 -5.55 -13.24
N LEU A 247 -3.77 -4.57 -13.12
CA LEU A 247 -3.72 -3.39 -13.97
C LEU A 247 -2.30 -3.20 -14.52
N GLU A 248 -2.22 -2.68 -15.74
CA GLU A 248 -0.93 -2.35 -16.35
C GLU A 248 -0.47 -0.95 -15.93
N GLY A 249 0.63 -0.90 -15.19
CA GLY A 249 1.34 0.34 -14.88
C GLY A 249 2.22 0.81 -16.04
N VAL A 250 3.06 1.78 -15.75
CA VAL A 250 4.11 2.30 -16.65
C VAL A 250 5.30 1.34 -16.68
N THR A 251 5.87 1.03 -15.51
CA THR A 251 7.05 0.17 -15.34
C THR A 251 6.77 -1.08 -14.52
N LYS A 252 5.64 -1.11 -13.81
CA LYS A 252 5.24 -2.19 -12.92
C LYS A 252 3.84 -2.70 -13.27
N LYS A 253 3.55 -3.93 -12.87
CA LYS A 253 2.20 -4.50 -12.88
C LYS A 253 1.56 -4.24 -11.53
N ILE A 254 0.39 -3.62 -11.53
CA ILE A 254 -0.34 -3.28 -10.33
C ILE A 254 -1.30 -4.42 -10.00
N ILE A 255 -1.25 -4.91 -8.76
CA ILE A 255 -2.08 -6.03 -8.28
C ILE A 255 -2.82 -5.56 -7.03
N ILE A 256 -4.16 -5.61 -7.05
CA ILE A 256 -5.01 -5.12 -5.96
C ILE A 256 -5.93 -6.24 -5.47
N THR A 257 -5.95 -6.49 -4.17
CA THR A 257 -6.94 -7.34 -3.48
C THR A 257 -7.54 -6.58 -2.31
N ASP A 258 -8.87 -6.49 -2.24
CA ASP A 258 -9.61 -5.84 -1.15
C ASP A 258 -8.97 -4.53 -0.67
N LYS A 259 -8.72 -3.60 -1.61
CA LYS A 259 -8.08 -2.29 -1.43
C LYS A 259 -6.57 -2.30 -1.12
N LEU A 260 -5.96 -3.45 -0.85
CA LEU A 260 -4.51 -3.56 -0.67
C LEU A 260 -3.84 -3.74 -2.04
N GLY A 261 -3.15 -2.68 -2.47
CA GLY A 261 -2.37 -2.65 -3.71
C GLY A 261 -0.88 -2.94 -3.50
N ASN A 262 -0.33 -3.73 -4.41
CA ASN A 262 1.11 -3.95 -4.61
C ASN A 262 1.49 -3.62 -6.06
N ALA A 263 2.75 -3.33 -6.32
CA ALA A 263 3.26 -3.10 -7.67
C ALA A 263 4.54 -3.89 -7.93
N VAL A 264 4.46 -4.84 -8.87
CA VAL A 264 5.56 -5.76 -9.22
C VAL A 264 6.32 -5.24 -10.43
N ASN A 265 7.65 -5.20 -10.38
CA ASN A 265 8.46 -4.76 -11.51
C ASN A 265 8.21 -5.62 -12.76
N ARG A 266 7.86 -4.99 -13.90
CA ARG A 266 7.50 -5.73 -15.12
C ARG A 266 8.65 -6.60 -15.64
N LYS A 267 9.90 -6.12 -15.58
CA LYS A 267 11.05 -6.91 -16.03
C LYS A 267 11.27 -8.16 -15.17
N ARG A 268 11.10 -8.04 -13.84
CA ARG A 268 11.24 -9.19 -12.92
C ARG A 268 10.07 -10.15 -13.07
N TYR A 269 8.86 -9.62 -13.26
CA TYR A 269 7.67 -10.39 -13.58
C TYR A 269 7.84 -11.23 -14.84
N ASP A 270 8.24 -10.59 -15.95
CA ASP A 270 8.44 -11.25 -17.25
C ASP A 270 9.53 -12.32 -17.13
N LYS A 271 10.67 -12.00 -16.50
CA LYS A 271 11.75 -12.98 -16.27
C LYS A 271 11.29 -14.19 -15.45
N GLY A 272 10.40 -13.98 -14.48
CA GLY A 272 9.78 -15.05 -13.69
C GLY A 272 8.87 -15.96 -14.51
N LEU A 273 8.09 -15.38 -15.44
CA LEU A 273 7.25 -16.16 -16.37
C LEU A 273 8.10 -16.93 -17.38
N GLU A 274 9.15 -16.32 -17.95
CA GLU A 274 10.07 -16.99 -18.85
C GLU A 274 10.80 -18.15 -18.15
N LEU A 275 11.21 -17.96 -16.88
CA LEU A 275 11.78 -19.04 -16.07
C LEU A 275 10.76 -20.17 -15.87
N LEU A 276 9.50 -19.83 -15.59
CA LEU A 276 8.46 -20.84 -15.43
C LEU A 276 8.22 -21.62 -16.73
N GLU A 277 8.20 -20.94 -17.87
CA GLU A 277 8.11 -21.56 -19.19
C GLU A 277 9.29 -22.50 -19.46
N PHE A 278 10.51 -22.08 -19.12
CA PHE A 278 11.70 -22.91 -19.21
C PHE A 278 11.59 -24.20 -18.36
N LEU A 279 10.92 -24.13 -17.20
CA LEU A 279 10.76 -25.26 -16.29
C LEU A 279 9.59 -26.20 -16.66
N GLU A 280 8.47 -25.64 -17.12
CA GLU A 280 7.20 -26.39 -17.29
C GLU A 280 6.78 -26.60 -18.75
N SER A 281 7.47 -25.97 -19.70
CA SER A 281 7.18 -25.92 -21.14
C SER A 281 5.83 -25.30 -21.53
N ASN A 282 4.90 -25.12 -20.58
CA ASN A 282 3.67 -24.34 -20.70
C ASN A 282 3.24 -23.89 -19.28
N TYR A 283 2.84 -22.63 -19.11
CA TYR A 283 2.45 -22.05 -17.82
C TYR A 283 0.96 -21.68 -17.71
N GLU A 284 0.04 -22.37 -18.39
CA GLU A 284 -1.40 -22.13 -18.20
C GLU A 284 -1.81 -22.13 -16.70
N GLN A 285 -2.65 -21.17 -16.31
CA GLN A 285 -3.18 -20.99 -14.94
C GLN A 285 -2.17 -20.56 -13.86
N VAL A 286 -1.31 -19.58 -14.15
CA VAL A 286 -0.45 -18.95 -13.14
C VAL A 286 -1.27 -18.12 -12.14
N LYS A 287 -0.97 -18.27 -10.85
CA LYS A 287 -1.39 -17.32 -9.81
C LYS A 287 -0.20 -16.55 -9.30
N ILE A 288 -0.39 -15.24 -9.10
CA ILE A 288 0.68 -14.35 -8.64
C ILE A 288 0.23 -13.72 -7.34
N VAL A 289 1.08 -13.80 -6.32
CA VAL A 289 0.80 -13.31 -4.97
C VAL A 289 1.94 -12.39 -4.55
N PRO A 290 1.77 -11.06 -4.63
CA PRO A 290 2.77 -10.12 -4.16
C PRO A 290 2.61 -9.87 -2.65
N ILE A 291 3.74 -9.68 -1.99
CA ILE A 291 3.84 -9.15 -0.62
C ILE A 291 4.68 -7.85 -0.66
N GLU A 292 5.26 -7.38 0.45
CA GLU A 292 5.98 -6.10 0.45
C GLU A 292 7.35 -6.18 -0.25
N ASP A 293 8.12 -7.24 0.01
CA ASP A 293 9.53 -7.35 -0.41
C ASP A 293 9.79 -8.41 -1.51
N ARG A 294 8.72 -9.04 -2.01
CA ARG A 294 8.77 -10.05 -3.08
C ARG A 294 7.40 -10.36 -3.65
N PHE A 295 7.39 -11.16 -4.70
CA PHE A 295 6.17 -11.79 -5.20
C PHE A 295 6.41 -13.26 -5.54
N PHE A 296 5.31 -14.01 -5.48
CA PHE A 296 5.30 -15.44 -5.72
C PHE A 296 4.55 -15.75 -7.01
N ILE A 297 5.10 -16.66 -7.81
CA ILE A 297 4.48 -17.20 -9.02
C ILE A 297 4.17 -18.68 -8.74
N LEU A 298 2.89 -19.03 -8.71
CA LEU A 298 2.41 -20.40 -8.54
C LEU A 298 2.11 -20.97 -9.93
N GLY A 299 3.06 -21.76 -10.45
CA GLY A 299 2.96 -22.51 -11.70
C GLY A 299 2.20 -23.82 -11.54
N ARG A 300 2.37 -24.75 -12.47
CA ARG A 300 1.76 -26.08 -12.40
C ARG A 300 2.49 -26.95 -11.39
N GLU A 301 3.80 -27.03 -11.44
CA GLU A 301 4.65 -27.88 -10.59
C GLU A 301 5.64 -27.08 -9.75
N HIS A 302 5.89 -25.81 -10.13
CA HIS A 302 6.87 -24.94 -9.50
C HIS A 302 6.25 -23.72 -8.80
N LEU A 303 6.76 -23.44 -7.60
CA LEU A 303 6.58 -22.16 -6.93
C LEU A 303 7.86 -21.36 -7.12
N ILE A 304 7.78 -20.16 -7.68
CA ILE A 304 8.91 -19.25 -7.85
C ILE A 304 8.71 -18.06 -6.91
N SER A 305 9.73 -17.74 -6.13
CA SER A 305 9.79 -16.56 -5.26
C SER A 305 10.82 -15.58 -5.82
N ILE A 306 10.43 -14.32 -6.02
CA ILE A 306 11.28 -13.30 -6.63
C ILE A 306 11.31 -12.08 -5.73
N ASP A 307 12.48 -11.78 -5.17
CA ASP A 307 12.67 -10.59 -4.33
C ASP A 307 12.47 -9.34 -5.18
N ASP A 308 11.62 -8.41 -4.75
CA ASP A 308 11.34 -7.16 -5.46
C ASP A 308 10.59 -6.19 -4.53
N ASP A 309 10.81 -4.88 -4.70
CA ASP A 309 10.04 -3.89 -3.94
C ASP A 309 8.62 -3.77 -4.50
N CYS A 310 7.72 -4.52 -3.87
CA CYS A 310 6.31 -4.67 -4.22
C CYS A 310 5.38 -3.89 -3.27
N GLY A 311 5.95 -3.23 -2.27
CA GLY A 311 5.23 -2.68 -1.12
C GLY A 311 4.40 -1.43 -1.40
N GLU A 312 3.85 -0.86 -0.33
CA GLU A 312 2.93 0.28 -0.41
C GLU A 312 3.53 1.49 -1.14
N LYS A 313 4.79 1.82 -0.84
CA LYS A 313 5.49 2.94 -1.47
C LYS A 313 5.62 2.73 -2.98
N SER A 314 6.13 1.56 -3.38
CA SER A 314 6.23 1.12 -4.77
C SER A 314 4.90 1.21 -5.51
N PHE A 315 3.81 0.76 -4.87
CA PHE A 315 2.46 0.89 -5.41
C PHE A 315 2.02 2.34 -5.61
N LYS A 316 2.19 3.21 -4.60
CA LYS A 316 1.83 4.63 -4.66
C LYS A 316 2.60 5.38 -5.75
N ASP A 317 3.89 5.10 -5.87
CA ASP A 317 4.76 5.70 -6.88
C ASP A 317 4.31 5.30 -8.30
N GLU A 318 3.96 4.02 -8.50
CA GLU A 318 3.46 3.54 -9.79
C GLU A 318 2.08 4.14 -10.13
N VAL A 319 1.17 4.23 -9.16
CA VAL A 319 -0.13 4.89 -9.38
C VAL A 319 0.05 6.35 -9.78
N LYS A 320 1.01 7.06 -9.18
CA LYS A 320 1.37 8.43 -9.57
C LYS A 320 1.93 8.47 -11.00
N ALA A 321 2.79 7.53 -11.37
CA ALA A 321 3.32 7.43 -12.73
C ALA A 321 2.22 7.19 -13.77
N VAL A 322 1.24 6.33 -13.46
CA VAL A 322 0.06 6.10 -14.31
C VAL A 322 -0.78 7.38 -14.46
N ARG A 323 -1.00 8.14 -13.38
CA ARG A 323 -1.70 9.43 -13.46
C ARG A 323 -0.97 10.40 -14.40
N ASN A 324 0.34 10.56 -14.22
CA ASN A 324 1.14 11.43 -15.06
C ASN A 324 1.10 11.00 -16.54
N ARG A 325 1.15 9.69 -16.82
CA ARG A 325 0.99 9.14 -18.17
C ARG A 325 -0.37 9.53 -18.75
N ASN A 326 -1.44 9.33 -17.99
CA ASN A 326 -2.79 9.65 -18.45
C ASN A 326 -2.97 11.17 -18.67
N ASP A 327 -2.39 12.02 -17.83
CA ASP A 327 -2.42 13.48 -18.02
C ASP A 327 -1.64 13.90 -19.27
N MET A 328 -0.49 13.27 -19.53
CA MET A 328 0.28 13.47 -20.76
C MET A 328 -0.52 13.00 -21.98
N GLU A 329 -1.03 11.77 -21.98
CA GLU A 329 -1.88 11.25 -23.06
C GLU A 329 -3.08 12.16 -23.30
N ARG A 330 -3.74 12.63 -22.24
CA ARG A 330 -4.86 13.57 -22.32
C ARG A 330 -4.42 14.89 -22.97
N SER A 331 -3.31 15.46 -22.56
CA SER A 331 -2.80 16.71 -23.15
C SER A 331 -2.36 16.58 -24.61
N VAL A 332 -2.00 15.37 -25.08
CA VAL A 332 -1.65 15.11 -26.49
C VAL A 332 -2.89 14.80 -27.33
N LEU A 333 -3.79 13.95 -26.82
CA LEU A 333 -5.01 13.53 -27.52
C LEU A 333 -6.07 14.63 -27.56
N PHE A 334 -6.07 15.49 -26.54
CA PHE A 334 -6.91 16.68 -26.42
C PHE A 334 -5.98 17.89 -26.28
N PRO A 335 -5.24 18.23 -27.35
CA PRO A 335 -4.29 19.32 -27.31
C PRO A 335 -4.98 20.61 -26.92
N VAL A 336 -4.28 21.39 -26.08
CA VAL A 336 -4.73 22.65 -25.50
C VAL A 336 -5.52 23.47 -26.51
N THR A 337 -6.82 23.59 -26.28
CA THR A 337 -7.62 24.67 -26.88
C THR A 337 -6.97 25.96 -26.41
N GLN A 338 -6.36 26.71 -27.33
CA GLN A 338 -5.97 28.08 -27.01
C GLN A 338 -7.26 28.84 -26.74
N PHE A 339 -7.49 29.20 -25.48
CA PHE A 339 -8.70 29.92 -25.11
C PHE A 339 -8.63 31.35 -25.63
N VAL A 340 -9.53 31.68 -26.55
CA VAL A 340 -9.72 33.05 -27.01
C VAL A 340 -10.85 33.67 -26.21
N TRP A 341 -10.49 34.51 -25.24
CA TRP A 341 -11.46 35.26 -24.47
C TRP A 341 -12.03 36.41 -25.28
N GLN A 342 -13.35 36.59 -25.24
CA GLN A 342 -14.01 37.73 -25.84
C GLN A 342 -13.64 39.03 -25.12
N GLU A 343 -13.53 40.12 -25.86
CA GLU A 343 -13.20 41.42 -25.28
C GLU A 343 -14.26 41.86 -24.26
N LYS A 344 -15.55 41.76 -24.59
CA LYS A 344 -16.63 42.18 -23.70
C LYS A 344 -17.36 40.96 -23.16
N ILE A 345 -17.15 40.68 -21.88
CA ILE A 345 -17.79 39.57 -21.18
C ILE A 345 -19.00 40.11 -20.42
N ASN A 346 -20.18 39.52 -20.66
CA ASN A 346 -21.37 39.82 -19.87
C ASN A 346 -21.23 39.19 -18.47
N GLY A 347 -21.37 40.00 -17.41
CA GLY A 347 -21.18 39.56 -16.02
C GLY A 347 -22.09 38.41 -15.60
N GLU A 348 -23.37 38.47 -15.97
CA GLU A 348 -24.34 37.41 -15.67
C GLU A 348 -24.01 36.10 -16.40
N ARG A 349 -23.56 36.18 -17.66
CA ARG A 349 -23.07 35.00 -18.40
C ARG A 349 -21.80 34.44 -17.77
N PHE A 350 -20.89 35.29 -17.30
CA PHE A 350 -19.68 34.87 -16.59
C PHE A 350 -19.99 34.16 -15.28
N GLU A 351 -20.90 34.69 -14.46
CA GLU A 351 -21.38 34.02 -13.24
C GLU A 351 -21.94 32.63 -13.55
N LYS A 352 -22.68 32.48 -14.65
CA LYS A 352 -23.22 31.20 -15.09
C LYS A 352 -22.14 30.22 -15.52
N LEU A 353 -21.10 30.69 -16.21
CA LEU A 353 -19.92 29.89 -16.55
C LEU A 353 -19.22 29.37 -15.29
N ILE A 354 -18.94 30.27 -14.34
CA ILE A 354 -18.27 29.91 -13.07
C ILE A 354 -19.12 28.92 -12.26
N ARG A 355 -20.45 29.12 -12.21
CA ARG A 355 -21.36 28.16 -11.61
C ARG A 355 -21.24 26.79 -12.25
N ASP A 356 -21.25 26.71 -13.58
CA ASP A 356 -21.16 25.43 -14.29
C ASP A 356 -19.82 24.73 -14.06
N ILE A 357 -18.73 25.47 -13.87
CA ILE A 357 -17.42 24.93 -13.44
C ILE A 357 -17.50 24.36 -12.03
N PHE A 358 -18.15 25.04 -11.07
CA PHE A 358 -18.31 24.51 -9.71
C PHE A 358 -19.28 23.32 -9.63
N VAL A 359 -20.28 23.22 -10.50
CA VAL A 359 -21.24 22.10 -10.50
C VAL A 359 -20.57 20.76 -10.81
N VAL A 360 -19.49 20.77 -11.60
CA VAL A 360 -18.73 19.56 -11.93
C VAL A 360 -17.61 19.24 -10.93
N ASP A 361 -17.37 20.12 -9.96
CA ASP A 361 -16.39 19.90 -8.90
C ASP A 361 -16.96 18.94 -7.84
N PRO A 362 -16.34 17.76 -7.60
CA PRO A 362 -16.85 16.77 -6.66
C PRO A 362 -16.84 17.23 -5.19
N SER A 363 -16.10 18.30 -4.85
CA SER A 363 -16.10 18.88 -3.50
C SER A 363 -17.26 19.86 -3.26
N VAL A 364 -18.02 20.24 -4.30
CA VAL A 364 -19.17 21.14 -4.20
C VAL A 364 -20.46 20.34 -4.04
N ARG A 365 -21.18 20.54 -2.95
CA ARG A 365 -22.47 19.89 -2.68
C ARG A 365 -23.60 20.55 -3.47
N TRP A 366 -23.65 21.87 -3.42
CA TRP A 366 -24.56 22.67 -4.24
C TRP A 366 -24.01 24.09 -4.41
N ILE A 367 -24.43 24.73 -5.49
CA ILE A 367 -24.14 26.13 -5.79
C ILE A 367 -25.37 26.80 -6.39
N LYS A 368 -25.71 28.00 -5.90
CA LYS A 368 -26.85 28.79 -6.39
C LYS A 368 -26.45 30.25 -6.58
N ARG A 369 -27.15 30.93 -7.48
CA ARG A 369 -27.00 32.38 -7.68
C ARG A 369 -27.76 33.14 -6.62
N VAL A 370 -27.21 34.26 -6.17
CA VAL A 370 -27.86 35.13 -5.18
C VAL A 370 -28.30 36.41 -5.89
N GLY A 371 -29.62 36.59 -6.05
CA GLY A 371 -30.21 37.80 -6.64
C GLY A 371 -30.33 37.81 -8.18
N SER A 372 -31.15 38.74 -8.68
CA SER A 372 -31.24 39.12 -10.10
C SER A 372 -30.52 40.46 -10.26
N GLY A 373 -29.65 40.59 -11.28
CA GLY A 373 -28.57 41.59 -11.42
C GLY A 373 -28.91 43.10 -11.46
N THR A 374 -29.92 43.57 -10.74
CA THR A 374 -30.34 44.97 -10.65
C THR A 374 -30.57 45.47 -9.21
N GLN A 375 -30.30 44.68 -8.17
CA GLN A 375 -30.19 45.17 -6.78
C GLN A 375 -28.72 45.22 -6.37
N GLY A 376 -28.34 46.17 -5.51
CA GLY A 376 -26.96 46.30 -5.03
C GLY A 376 -26.54 45.07 -4.23
N ASP A 377 -25.87 44.12 -4.88
CA ASP A 377 -25.67 42.74 -4.39
C ASP A 377 -24.64 42.57 -3.27
N GLY A 378 -24.29 43.63 -2.53
CA GLY A 378 -23.55 43.54 -1.26
C GLY A 378 -22.22 42.77 -1.30
N GLY A 379 -21.67 42.49 -2.48
CA GLY A 379 -20.43 41.73 -2.66
C GLY A 379 -20.58 40.22 -2.90
N LYS A 380 -21.77 39.66 -3.17
CA LYS A 380 -21.97 38.23 -3.43
C LYS A 380 -22.72 37.95 -4.74
N ASP A 381 -22.20 37.04 -5.55
CA ASP A 381 -22.83 36.67 -6.83
C ASP A 381 -23.35 35.21 -6.77
N LEU A 382 -22.58 34.30 -6.16
CA LEU A 382 -22.98 32.91 -5.91
C LEU A 382 -22.78 32.53 -4.44
N GLU A 383 -23.55 31.54 -3.99
CA GLU A 383 -23.43 30.90 -2.68
C GLU A 383 -23.25 29.39 -2.92
N MET A 384 -22.26 28.79 -2.27
CA MET A 384 -21.99 27.35 -2.38
C MET A 384 -21.74 26.69 -1.04
N GLU A 385 -22.07 25.41 -0.95
CA GLU A 385 -21.62 24.52 0.13
C GLU A 385 -20.54 23.58 -0.40
N MET A 386 -19.40 23.55 0.29
CA MET A 386 -18.29 22.66 -0.03
C MET A 386 -18.01 21.68 1.11
N VAL A 387 -17.60 20.47 0.74
CA VAL A 387 -17.25 19.38 1.65
C VAL A 387 -15.74 19.39 1.87
N PHE A 388 -15.32 19.55 3.12
CA PHE A 388 -13.92 19.51 3.54
C PHE A 388 -13.66 18.27 4.37
N LYS A 389 -12.49 17.65 4.19
CA LYS A 389 -12.07 16.54 5.05
C LYS A 389 -11.61 17.09 6.40
N LYS A 390 -12.12 16.54 7.51
CA LYS A 390 -11.64 16.89 8.85
C LYS A 390 -10.18 16.46 8.99
N GLN A 391 -9.33 17.37 9.49
CA GLN A 391 -7.92 17.06 9.77
C GLN A 391 -7.75 16.24 11.06
N ILE A 392 -8.67 16.42 12.01
CA ILE A 392 -8.70 15.71 13.29
C ILE A 392 -10.12 15.18 13.47
N LEU A 393 -10.24 13.87 13.69
CA LEU A 393 -11.46 13.20 14.10
C LEU A 393 -11.41 13.07 15.62
N ILE A 394 -12.37 13.70 16.31
CA ILE A 394 -12.45 13.69 17.78
C ILE A 394 -13.27 12.48 18.28
N ASP A 395 -14.19 11.99 17.44
CA ASP A 395 -15.10 10.86 17.72
C ASP A 395 -15.21 9.97 16.46
N SER A 396 -15.21 8.66 16.65
CA SER A 396 -15.34 7.65 15.59
C SER A 396 -16.73 7.61 14.93
N ASN A 397 -17.75 8.21 15.56
CA ASN A 397 -19.11 8.32 15.01
C ASN A 397 -19.37 9.61 14.23
N GLU A 398 -18.42 10.55 14.21
CA GLU A 398 -18.57 11.76 13.42
C GLU A 398 -18.24 11.52 11.94
N PRO A 399 -18.99 12.12 11.00
CA PRO A 399 -18.62 12.07 9.59
C PRO A 399 -17.22 12.67 9.41
N PRO A 400 -16.33 12.04 8.60
CA PRO A 400 -14.95 12.48 8.39
C PRO A 400 -14.84 13.73 7.51
N TYR A 401 -15.95 14.44 7.36
CA TYR A 401 -16.07 15.64 6.58
C TYR A 401 -16.88 16.70 7.33
N GLU A 402 -16.58 17.95 7.07
CA GLU A 402 -17.34 19.11 7.48
C GLU A 402 -17.85 19.85 6.25
N ILE A 403 -19.01 20.50 6.38
CA ILE A 403 -19.61 21.28 5.30
C ILE A 403 -19.39 22.75 5.65
N LYS A 404 -18.83 23.51 4.70
CA LYS A 404 -18.59 24.94 4.85
C LYS A 404 -19.34 25.71 3.79
N LYS A 405 -19.96 26.81 4.19
CA LYS A 405 -20.64 27.76 3.32
C LYS A 405 -19.65 28.79 2.81
N ILE A 406 -19.50 28.88 1.49
CA ILE A 406 -18.57 29.78 0.82
C ILE A 406 -19.34 30.76 -0.07
N LEU A 407 -19.02 32.04 0.03
CA LEU A 407 -19.52 33.08 -0.87
C LEU A 407 -18.59 33.20 -2.07
N VAL A 408 -19.15 33.27 -3.28
CA VAL A 408 -18.36 33.48 -4.49
C VAL A 408 -18.70 34.83 -5.08
N GLN A 409 -17.67 35.64 -5.36
CA GLN A 409 -17.80 36.89 -6.10
C GLN A 409 -17.11 36.75 -7.46
N CYS A 410 -17.83 37.08 -8.52
CA CYS A 410 -17.39 37.00 -9.90
C CYS A 410 -17.14 38.42 -10.46
N LYS A 411 -15.96 38.69 -10.98
CA LYS A 411 -15.64 39.96 -11.65
C LYS A 411 -15.20 39.73 -13.09
N ALA A 412 -16.08 40.07 -14.02
CA ALA A 412 -15.82 40.04 -15.45
C ALA A 412 -15.20 41.36 -15.93
N TYR A 413 -13.89 41.55 -15.72
CA TYR A 413 -13.16 42.73 -16.19
C TYR A 413 -12.10 42.38 -17.24
N GLN A 414 -11.80 43.34 -18.11
CA GLN A 414 -10.63 43.26 -19.00
C GLN A 414 -9.34 43.66 -18.27
N SER A 415 -9.42 44.73 -17.47
CA SER A 415 -8.31 45.24 -16.67
C SER A 415 -8.12 44.45 -15.38
N ASN A 416 -6.92 44.51 -14.83
CA ASN A 416 -6.62 43.86 -13.55
C ASN A 416 -7.55 44.35 -12.43
N VAL A 417 -7.99 43.40 -11.61
CA VAL A 417 -8.86 43.66 -10.46
C VAL A 417 -8.00 44.11 -9.28
N ASN A 418 -8.31 45.28 -8.73
CA ASN A 418 -7.58 45.86 -7.62
C ASN A 418 -8.41 45.82 -6.32
N LYS A 419 -7.75 46.19 -5.22
CA LYS A 419 -8.34 46.26 -3.88
C LYS A 419 -9.63 47.10 -3.82
N SER A 420 -9.73 48.19 -4.57
CA SER A 420 -10.93 49.05 -4.55
C SER A 420 -12.13 48.41 -5.24
N ASN A 421 -11.92 47.39 -6.08
CA ASN A 421 -13.00 46.66 -6.74
C ASN A 421 -13.62 45.56 -5.86
N VAL A 422 -12.94 45.19 -4.77
CA VAL A 422 -13.34 44.13 -3.84
C VAL A 422 -13.16 44.65 -2.43
N GLN A 423 -14.17 45.38 -1.95
CA GLN A 423 -14.19 45.97 -0.62
C GLN A 423 -14.91 45.03 0.37
N ASP A 424 -14.57 45.16 1.65
CA ASP A 424 -15.37 44.65 2.77
C ASP A 424 -15.60 43.12 2.80
N ILE A 425 -14.65 42.32 2.28
CA ILE A 425 -14.74 40.84 2.27
C ILE A 425 -15.11 40.26 3.65
N ARG A 426 -14.52 40.78 4.73
CA ARG A 426 -14.83 40.33 6.09
C ARG A 426 -16.26 40.62 6.48
N ASP A 427 -16.68 41.86 6.28
CA ASP A 427 -18.03 42.31 6.61
C ASP A 427 -19.07 41.52 5.79
N THR A 428 -18.77 41.19 4.53
CA THR A 428 -19.62 40.34 3.68
C THR A 428 -19.72 38.90 4.21
N ILE A 429 -18.60 38.30 4.65
CA ILE A 429 -18.59 36.97 5.26
C ILE A 429 -19.44 36.96 6.53
N ASP A 430 -19.20 37.93 7.43
CA ASP A 430 -19.89 38.07 8.71
C ASP A 430 -21.39 38.34 8.53
N MET A 431 -21.75 39.26 7.63
CA MET A 431 -23.15 39.63 7.34
C MET A 431 -23.97 38.46 6.80
N HIS A 432 -23.33 37.51 6.11
CA HIS A 432 -24.01 36.37 5.50
C HIS A 432 -23.80 35.04 6.25
N GLY A 433 -23.11 35.08 7.39
CA GLY A 433 -22.79 33.90 8.20
C GLY A 433 -22.10 32.81 7.37
N ALA A 434 -21.18 33.20 6.50
CA ALA A 434 -20.42 32.26 5.68
C ALA A 434 -19.12 31.87 6.41
N ASP A 435 -18.57 30.71 6.05
CA ASP A 435 -17.29 30.23 6.56
C ASP A 435 -16.11 30.76 5.73
N GLY A 436 -16.38 31.20 4.50
CA GLY A 436 -15.34 31.60 3.55
C GLY A 436 -15.82 32.40 2.36
N TYR A 437 -14.85 32.81 1.55
CA TYR A 437 -15.04 33.67 0.39
C TYR A 437 -14.11 33.29 -0.76
N HIS A 438 -14.64 33.28 -1.97
CA HIS A 438 -13.95 32.88 -3.18
C HIS A 438 -14.07 33.98 -4.25
N LEU A 439 -12.96 34.57 -4.67
CA LEU A 439 -12.94 35.58 -5.72
C LEU A 439 -12.60 34.97 -7.08
N VAL A 440 -13.47 35.11 -8.07
CA VAL A 440 -13.21 34.62 -9.43
C VAL A 440 -13.18 35.79 -10.41
N VAL A 441 -12.07 35.95 -11.13
CA VAL A 441 -11.89 37.07 -12.07
C VAL A 441 -11.56 36.60 -13.48
N SER A 442 -12.13 37.24 -14.50
CA SER A 442 -11.83 36.93 -15.90
C SER A 442 -10.48 37.49 -16.39
N SER A 443 -9.73 38.16 -15.51
CA SER A 443 -8.45 38.83 -15.77
C SER A 443 -7.39 38.37 -14.76
N GLN A 444 -6.45 39.24 -14.41
CA GLN A 444 -5.53 39.04 -13.29
C GLN A 444 -5.92 39.92 -12.10
N ILE A 445 -5.48 39.55 -10.90
CA ILE A 445 -5.56 40.41 -9.71
C ILE A 445 -4.25 41.19 -9.52
N THR A 446 -4.32 42.38 -8.93
CA THR A 446 -3.10 43.14 -8.60
C THR A 446 -2.35 42.50 -7.43
N ARG A 447 -1.03 42.70 -7.37
CA ARG A 447 -0.19 42.25 -6.25
C ARG A 447 -0.74 42.68 -4.87
N GLN A 448 -1.24 43.91 -4.77
CA GLN A 448 -1.81 44.42 -3.52
C GLN A 448 -3.08 43.66 -3.10
N LEU A 449 -3.94 43.28 -4.05
CA LEU A 449 -5.12 42.46 -3.76
C LEU A 449 -4.72 41.04 -3.37
N HIS A 450 -3.75 40.45 -4.08
CA HIS A 450 -3.20 39.14 -3.75
C HIS A 450 -2.62 39.09 -2.32
N GLU A 451 -1.77 40.05 -1.95
CA GLU A 451 -1.21 40.16 -0.59
C GLU A 451 -2.33 40.31 0.46
N TYR A 452 -3.40 41.05 0.14
CA TYR A 452 -4.54 41.17 1.03
C TYR A 452 -5.31 39.85 1.23
N LEU A 453 -5.65 39.14 0.13
CA LEU A 453 -6.35 37.87 0.19
C LEU A 453 -5.53 36.82 0.95
N ARG A 454 -4.21 36.76 0.67
CA ARG A 454 -3.28 35.90 1.41
C ARG A 454 -3.25 36.23 2.89
N ASN A 455 -3.18 37.51 3.26
CA ASN A 455 -3.21 37.94 4.67
C ASN A 455 -4.52 37.56 5.38
N LEU A 456 -5.65 37.48 4.68
CA LEU A 456 -6.90 36.98 5.25
C LEU A 456 -6.85 35.46 5.45
N ARG A 457 -6.33 34.74 4.45
CA ARG A 457 -6.12 33.29 4.51
C ARG A 457 -5.18 32.88 5.65
N ASP A 458 -4.06 33.58 5.81
CA ASP A 458 -3.05 33.35 6.85
C ASP A 458 -3.60 33.56 8.27
N ARG A 459 -4.70 34.31 8.40
CA ARG A 459 -5.42 34.50 9.67
C ARG A 459 -6.48 33.43 9.94
N GLY A 460 -6.53 32.38 9.14
CA GLY A 460 -7.43 31.23 9.32
C GLY A 460 -8.80 31.36 8.64
N MET A 461 -9.02 32.40 7.84
CA MET A 461 -10.25 32.51 7.04
C MET A 461 -10.17 31.61 5.81
N LEU A 462 -11.28 30.98 5.41
CA LEU A 462 -11.33 30.19 4.17
C LEU A 462 -11.44 31.14 2.96
N ILE A 463 -10.29 31.58 2.48
CA ILE A 463 -10.18 32.50 1.34
C ILE A 463 -9.46 31.81 0.19
N ASP A 464 -10.07 31.87 -0.99
CA ASP A 464 -9.49 31.36 -2.24
C ASP A 464 -9.79 32.32 -3.41
N TRP A 465 -9.05 32.20 -4.51
CA TRP A 465 -9.27 33.03 -5.69
C TRP A 465 -8.80 32.36 -6.98
N TRP A 466 -9.51 32.64 -8.06
CA TRP A 466 -9.17 32.21 -9.41
C TRP A 466 -8.95 33.41 -10.32
N ASN A 467 -7.83 33.37 -11.02
CA ASN A 467 -7.52 34.25 -12.12
C ASN A 467 -7.94 33.59 -13.44
N ARG A 468 -7.73 34.29 -14.56
CA ARG A 468 -7.99 33.73 -15.90
C ARG A 468 -7.37 32.35 -16.10
N GLU A 469 -6.10 32.19 -15.76
CA GLU A 469 -5.37 30.92 -15.94
C GLU A 469 -6.00 29.77 -15.15
N ASP A 470 -6.43 30.03 -13.91
CA ASP A 470 -7.10 29.05 -13.07
C ASP A 470 -8.46 28.60 -13.64
N ILE A 471 -9.17 29.51 -14.31
CA ILE A 471 -10.43 29.21 -15.00
C ILE A 471 -10.14 28.38 -16.24
N GLU A 472 -9.12 28.74 -17.03
CA GLU A 472 -8.70 27.99 -18.22
C GLU A 472 -8.29 26.55 -17.88
N ASP A 473 -7.53 26.33 -16.80
CA ASP A 473 -7.16 24.99 -16.35
C ASP A 473 -8.40 24.13 -16.02
N ARG A 474 -9.41 24.73 -15.41
CA ARG A 474 -10.69 24.05 -15.13
C ARG A 474 -11.49 23.77 -16.40
N LEU A 475 -11.49 24.69 -17.34
CA LEU A 475 -12.12 24.49 -18.65
C LEU A 475 -11.41 23.40 -19.48
N ARG A 476 -10.09 23.24 -19.35
CA ARG A 476 -9.34 22.11 -19.97
C ARG A 476 -9.80 20.77 -19.41
N MET A 477 -10.12 20.73 -18.11
CA MET A 477 -10.64 19.53 -17.47
C MET A 477 -12.09 19.21 -17.89
N HIS A 478 -12.84 20.20 -18.34
CA HIS A 478 -14.26 20.10 -18.70
C HIS A 478 -14.61 20.79 -20.04
N PRO A 479 -14.11 20.29 -21.19
CA PRO A 479 -14.27 20.94 -22.50
C PRO A 479 -15.73 21.10 -22.94
N GLU A 480 -16.62 20.24 -22.46
CA GLU A 480 -18.07 20.32 -22.69
C GLU A 480 -18.70 21.62 -22.15
N ILE A 481 -18.06 22.25 -21.16
CA ILE A 481 -18.50 23.54 -20.63
C ILE A 481 -18.20 24.66 -21.64
N VAL A 482 -17.01 24.65 -22.25
CA VAL A 482 -16.56 25.65 -23.23
C VAL A 482 -17.57 25.80 -24.36
N GLY A 483 -18.07 24.67 -24.89
CA GLY A 483 -19.07 24.66 -25.97
C GLY A 483 -20.41 25.35 -25.63
N ARG A 484 -20.71 25.59 -24.34
CA ARG A 484 -21.93 26.29 -23.88
C ARG A 484 -21.75 27.81 -23.72
N TYR A 485 -20.52 28.29 -23.78
CA TYR A 485 -20.15 29.70 -23.54
C TYR A 485 -19.25 30.32 -24.63
N PRO A 486 -19.56 30.15 -25.94
CA PRO A 486 -18.75 30.68 -27.03
C PRO A 486 -18.73 32.22 -27.09
N ASP A 487 -19.67 32.88 -26.42
CA ASP A 487 -19.76 34.33 -26.21
C ASP A 487 -18.82 34.84 -25.11
N ILE A 488 -18.16 33.95 -24.37
CA ILE A 488 -17.18 34.29 -23.33
C ILE A 488 -15.79 33.83 -23.74
N VAL A 489 -15.65 32.55 -24.14
CA VAL A 489 -14.37 31.90 -24.40
C VAL A 489 -14.53 30.81 -25.46
N GLN A 490 -13.59 30.72 -26.40
CA GLN A 490 -13.57 29.75 -27.51
C GLN A 490 -12.29 28.93 -27.52
#